data_AF-A0A732G3N6-F1
#
_entry.id   AF-A0A732G3N6-F1
#
_cell.length_a   1.000
_cell.length_b   1.000
_cell.length_c   1.000
_cell.angle_alpha   90.00
_cell.angle_beta   90.00
_cell.angle_gamma   90.00
#
_symmetry.space_group_name_H-M   'P 1'
#
loop_
_entity.id
_entity.type
_entity.pdbx_description
1 polymer ?
#
loop_
_entity_poly.entity_id
_entity_poly.type
_entity_poly.pdbx_seq_one_letter_code
_entity_poly.pdbx_strand_id
1 'polypeptide(L)'
;MNSELVKEFSDSDINTMKLYLSDPKFNINTVDSKGRNALFYVNAKKTQFLIDSGIEKDHQDNTGKTALFFSDYLKTVALIDSGVDVNICDNEGETALFHKPYDIAQAMIISGANVNKQNNKGRTALFSCDAKTVDILIEYGADINQLDLKSKNALYYSLFYKTEDRNNKIKKLLEYNIDHYGLDELLSRENRQYIEELQIMRSKETILNNLTDIKLSESKKHNRL
;
A
#
# COMPACT_ATOMS: atom_id res chain seq x y z
N MET A 1 -1.10 5.78 -34.53
CA MET A 1 -1.77 7.10 -34.51
C MET A 1 -2.08 7.54 -33.08
N ASN A 2 -2.99 6.87 -32.35
CA ASN A 2 -3.37 7.34 -31.00
C ASN A 2 -2.23 7.35 -29.96
N SER A 3 -1.31 6.39 -30.02
CA SER A 3 -0.16 6.36 -29.09
C SER A 3 0.79 7.55 -29.24
N GLU A 4 0.92 8.08 -30.45
CA GLU A 4 1.79 9.24 -30.72
C GLU A 4 1.10 10.51 -30.25
N LEU A 5 -0.19 10.65 -30.52
CA LEU A 5 -1.02 11.77 -30.07
C LEU A 5 -1.04 11.91 -28.54
N VAL A 6 -1.28 10.80 -27.80
CA VAL A 6 -1.31 10.84 -26.32
C VAL A 6 0.04 11.28 -25.77
N LYS A 7 1.14 10.79 -26.34
CA LYS A 7 2.49 11.17 -25.93
C LYS A 7 2.76 12.64 -26.22
N GLU A 8 2.55 13.09 -27.45
CA GLU A 8 2.77 14.47 -27.88
C GLU A 8 1.97 15.45 -27.01
N PHE A 9 0.68 15.19 -26.82
CA PHE A 9 -0.19 15.99 -25.97
C PHE A 9 0.33 16.04 -24.53
N SER A 10 0.69 14.90 -23.93
CA SER A 10 1.16 14.81 -22.53
C SER A 10 2.49 15.53 -22.30
N ASP A 11 3.41 15.49 -23.27
CA ASP A 11 4.73 16.12 -23.20
C ASP A 11 4.62 17.64 -23.36
N SER A 12 3.66 18.12 -24.16
CA SER A 12 3.46 19.55 -24.47
C SER A 12 3.13 20.44 -23.26
N ASP A 13 3.50 21.72 -23.30
CA ASP A 13 3.16 22.67 -22.23
C ASP A 13 1.64 22.97 -22.17
N ILE A 14 1.18 23.59 -21.08
CA ILE A 14 -0.25 23.86 -20.85
C ILE A 14 -0.87 24.77 -21.94
N ASN A 15 -0.12 25.73 -22.50
CA ASN A 15 -0.67 26.56 -23.57
C ASN A 15 -0.88 25.74 -24.84
N THR A 16 0.07 24.87 -25.16
CA THR A 16 -0.07 23.92 -26.26
C THR A 16 -1.24 22.96 -26.02
N MET A 17 -1.40 22.40 -24.81
CA MET A 17 -2.55 21.58 -24.46
C MET A 17 -3.88 22.32 -24.65
N LYS A 18 -3.96 23.60 -24.28
CA LYS A 18 -5.16 24.44 -24.52
C LYS A 18 -5.48 24.59 -26.01
N LEU A 19 -4.46 24.62 -26.89
CA LEU A 19 -4.67 24.65 -28.33
C LEU A 19 -5.31 23.34 -28.80
N TYR A 20 -4.80 22.18 -28.38
CA TYR A 20 -5.44 20.88 -28.66
C TYR A 20 -6.89 20.86 -28.19
N LEU A 21 -7.15 21.30 -26.96
CA LEU A 21 -8.50 21.31 -26.37
C LEU A 21 -9.46 22.33 -27.01
N SER A 22 -8.96 23.25 -27.84
CA SER A 22 -9.81 24.18 -28.59
C SER A 22 -10.33 23.58 -29.91
N ASP A 23 -9.71 22.49 -30.40
CA ASP A 23 -10.23 21.74 -31.53
C ASP A 23 -11.39 20.84 -31.05
N PRO A 24 -12.63 21.05 -31.53
CA PRO A 24 -13.77 20.23 -31.13
C PRO A 24 -13.65 18.75 -31.54
N LYS A 25 -12.71 18.38 -32.41
CA LYS A 25 -12.43 16.99 -32.78
C LYS A 25 -11.44 16.31 -31.83
N PHE A 26 -10.72 17.07 -31.01
CA PHE A 26 -9.76 16.49 -30.08
C PHE A 26 -10.48 15.86 -28.88
N ASN A 27 -10.28 14.56 -28.69
CA ASN A 27 -10.81 13.86 -27.53
C ASN A 27 -9.70 13.72 -26.47
N ILE A 28 -9.84 14.44 -25.35
CA ILE A 28 -8.91 14.39 -24.20
C ILE A 28 -8.78 12.98 -23.60
N ASN A 29 -9.81 12.14 -23.77
CA ASN A 29 -9.85 10.76 -23.29
C ASN A 29 -9.33 9.74 -24.31
N THR A 30 -8.61 10.20 -25.34
CA THR A 30 -7.91 9.28 -26.24
C THR A 30 -6.89 8.46 -25.46
N VAL A 31 -6.82 7.17 -25.76
CA VAL A 31 -5.90 6.22 -25.13
C VAL A 31 -4.84 5.72 -26.11
N ASP A 32 -3.66 5.40 -25.57
CA ASP A 32 -2.58 4.74 -26.32
C ASP A 32 -2.80 3.23 -26.48
N SER A 33 -1.80 2.51 -27.01
CA SER A 33 -1.87 1.05 -27.21
C SER A 33 -1.90 0.23 -25.92
N LYS A 34 -1.53 0.84 -24.78
CA LYS A 34 -1.64 0.24 -23.44
C LYS A 34 -2.98 0.55 -22.78
N GLY A 35 -3.87 1.28 -23.46
CA GLY A 35 -5.12 1.75 -22.91
C GLY A 35 -4.93 2.93 -21.96
N ARG A 36 -3.86 3.73 -22.07
CA ARG A 36 -3.58 4.84 -21.14
C ARG A 36 -3.98 6.17 -21.77
N ASN A 37 -4.73 6.98 -21.03
CA ASN A 37 -4.96 8.38 -21.37
C ASN A 37 -3.77 9.26 -20.93
N ALA A 38 -3.84 10.56 -21.23
CA ALA A 38 -2.75 11.49 -20.93
C ALA A 38 -2.43 11.63 -19.42
N LEU A 39 -3.37 11.35 -18.52
CA LEU A 39 -3.17 11.47 -17.08
C LEU A 39 -2.07 10.54 -16.56
N PHE A 40 -1.83 9.42 -17.24
CA PHE A 40 -0.75 8.48 -16.90
C PHE A 40 0.63 9.11 -17.03
N TYR A 41 0.80 10.07 -17.93
CA TYR A 41 2.12 10.57 -18.35
C TYR A 41 2.46 11.94 -17.80
N VAL A 42 1.46 12.78 -17.52
CA VAL A 42 1.72 14.14 -17.04
C VAL A 42 2.33 14.17 -15.63
N ASN A 43 3.04 15.25 -15.31
CA ASN A 43 3.54 15.53 -13.96
C ASN A 43 2.47 16.22 -13.09
N ALA A 44 2.81 16.45 -11.81
CA ALA A 44 1.94 17.10 -10.84
C ALA A 44 1.36 18.45 -11.32
N LYS A 45 2.17 19.31 -11.98
CA LYS A 45 1.76 20.66 -12.40
C LYS A 45 0.65 20.66 -13.45
N LYS A 46 0.60 19.63 -14.29
CA LYS A 46 -0.41 19.50 -15.36
C LYS A 46 -1.61 18.63 -14.93
N THR A 47 -1.50 17.92 -13.79
CA THR A 47 -2.50 16.96 -13.32
C THR A 47 -3.86 17.63 -13.10
N GLN A 48 -3.90 18.68 -12.27
CA GLN A 48 -5.14 19.42 -12.00
C GLN A 48 -5.73 20.01 -13.29
N PHE A 49 -4.90 20.58 -14.15
CA PHE A 49 -5.35 21.15 -15.42
C PHE A 49 -6.06 20.13 -16.31
N LEU A 50 -5.53 18.91 -16.46
CA LEU A 50 -6.19 17.88 -17.25
C LEU A 50 -7.52 17.42 -16.62
N ILE A 51 -7.57 17.30 -15.29
CA ILE A 51 -8.78 16.92 -14.56
C ILE A 51 -9.86 18.00 -14.69
N ASP A 52 -9.51 19.27 -14.53
CA ASP A 52 -10.40 20.41 -14.75
C ASP A 52 -10.89 20.50 -16.21
N SER A 53 -10.07 19.99 -17.15
CA SER A 53 -10.40 19.92 -18.58
C SER A 53 -11.25 18.71 -18.96
N GLY A 54 -11.68 17.88 -18.00
CA GLY A 54 -12.60 16.76 -18.21
C GLY A 54 -11.94 15.46 -18.65
N ILE A 55 -10.64 15.26 -18.38
CA ILE A 55 -10.03 13.94 -18.54
C ILE A 55 -10.69 12.94 -17.57
N GLU A 56 -10.90 11.71 -18.02
CA GLU A 56 -11.38 10.61 -17.19
C GLU A 56 -10.28 10.24 -16.19
N LYS A 57 -10.38 10.82 -14.99
CA LYS A 57 -9.32 10.79 -13.98
C LYS A 57 -9.07 9.41 -13.37
N ASP A 58 -10.08 8.56 -13.41
CA ASP A 58 -10.10 7.21 -12.87
C ASP A 58 -9.96 6.13 -13.97
N HIS A 59 -9.60 6.54 -15.19
CA HIS A 59 -9.41 5.63 -16.33
C HIS A 59 -8.38 4.54 -16.03
N GLN A 60 -8.74 3.30 -16.34
CA GLN A 60 -7.87 2.13 -16.16
C GLN A 60 -7.19 1.74 -17.47
N ASP A 61 -5.89 1.44 -17.40
CA ASP A 61 -5.15 0.85 -18.52
C ASP A 61 -5.55 -0.61 -18.78
N ASN A 62 -4.97 -1.24 -19.80
CA ASN A 62 -5.30 -2.63 -20.17
C ASN A 62 -5.01 -3.66 -19.05
N THR A 63 -4.30 -3.26 -17.97
CA THR A 63 -4.03 -4.09 -16.80
C THR A 63 -4.89 -3.73 -15.58
N GLY A 64 -5.85 -2.82 -15.74
CA GLY A 64 -6.71 -2.33 -14.67
C GLY A 64 -6.07 -1.21 -13.84
N LYS A 65 -4.88 -0.71 -14.19
CA LYS A 65 -4.19 0.29 -13.37
C LYS A 65 -4.62 1.70 -13.75
N THR A 66 -4.89 2.56 -12.77
CA THR A 66 -5.08 4.00 -12.97
C THR A 66 -3.74 4.74 -12.99
N ALA A 67 -3.75 6.04 -13.29
CA ALA A 67 -2.55 6.89 -13.23
C ALA A 67 -1.87 6.90 -11.84
N LEU A 68 -2.64 6.68 -10.76
CA LEU A 68 -2.15 6.64 -9.38
C LEU A 68 -1.17 5.48 -9.12
N PHE A 69 -1.25 4.37 -9.85
CA PHE A 69 -0.28 3.27 -9.70
C PHE A 69 1.15 3.72 -10.06
N PHE A 70 1.27 4.60 -11.06
CA PHE A 70 2.56 4.99 -11.63
C PHE A 70 3.09 6.33 -11.09
N SER A 71 2.35 7.00 -10.20
CA SER A 71 2.71 8.33 -9.69
C SER A 71 3.89 8.31 -8.70
N ASP A 72 4.71 9.35 -8.78
CA ASP A 72 5.64 9.75 -7.72
C ASP A 72 4.90 10.49 -6.59
N TYR A 73 5.63 10.98 -5.58
CA TYR A 73 5.03 11.69 -4.45
C TYR A 73 4.24 12.93 -4.87
N LEU A 74 4.86 13.84 -5.64
CA LEU A 74 4.22 15.10 -6.03
C LEU A 74 2.97 14.86 -6.89
N LYS A 75 3.04 13.91 -7.83
CA LYS A 75 1.90 13.54 -8.66
C LYS A 75 0.82 12.85 -7.83
N THR A 76 1.17 12.02 -6.86
CA THR A 76 0.19 11.37 -5.97
C THR A 76 -0.61 12.40 -5.19
N VAL A 77 0.08 13.39 -4.58
CA VAL A 77 -0.59 14.49 -3.87
C VAL A 77 -1.53 15.24 -4.81
N ALA A 78 -1.06 15.63 -6.00
CA ALA A 78 -1.91 16.34 -6.97
C ALA A 78 -3.14 15.53 -7.41
N LEU A 79 -3.00 14.22 -7.61
CA LEU A 79 -4.12 13.34 -7.97
C LEU A 79 -5.13 13.23 -6.82
N ILE A 80 -4.64 13.06 -5.59
CA ILE A 80 -5.46 13.00 -4.37
C ILE A 80 -6.24 14.30 -4.18
N ASP A 81 -5.58 15.45 -4.29
CA ASP A 81 -6.20 16.78 -4.16
C ASP A 81 -7.25 17.01 -5.26
N SER A 82 -7.09 16.36 -6.42
CA SER A 82 -8.06 16.36 -7.53
C SER A 82 -9.20 15.33 -7.35
N GLY A 83 -9.21 14.60 -6.23
CA GLY A 83 -10.27 13.67 -5.84
C GLY A 83 -10.37 12.41 -6.70
N VAL A 84 -9.25 11.85 -7.18
CA VAL A 84 -9.25 10.50 -7.78
C VAL A 84 -9.66 9.43 -6.76
N ASP A 85 -10.23 8.33 -7.22
CA ASP A 85 -10.50 7.20 -6.34
C ASP A 85 -9.21 6.41 -6.07
N VAL A 86 -8.73 6.51 -4.84
CA VAL A 86 -7.51 5.83 -4.36
C VAL A 86 -7.68 4.31 -4.20
N ASN A 87 -8.91 3.79 -4.27
CA ASN A 87 -9.25 2.39 -4.00
C ASN A 87 -9.51 1.56 -5.26
N ILE A 88 -9.33 2.12 -6.46
CA ILE A 88 -9.42 1.36 -7.71
C ILE A 88 -8.30 0.30 -7.74
N CYS A 89 -8.70 -0.93 -8.04
CA CYS A 89 -7.80 -2.07 -8.12
C CYS A 89 -7.49 -2.44 -9.57
N ASP A 90 -6.30 -3.00 -9.77
CA ASP A 90 -5.90 -3.59 -11.03
C ASP A 90 -6.52 -4.98 -11.25
N ASN A 91 -6.15 -5.64 -12.35
CA ASN A 91 -6.66 -6.97 -12.68
C ASN A 91 -6.23 -8.07 -11.68
N GLU A 92 -5.22 -7.82 -10.85
CA GLU A 92 -4.79 -8.70 -9.76
C GLU A 92 -5.51 -8.39 -8.44
N GLY A 93 -6.42 -7.40 -8.44
CA GLY A 93 -7.13 -6.93 -7.26
C GLY A 93 -6.29 -6.03 -6.35
N GLU A 94 -5.10 -5.62 -6.78
CA GLU A 94 -4.21 -4.76 -5.99
C GLU A 94 -4.59 -3.31 -6.21
N THR A 95 -4.71 -2.52 -5.13
CA THR A 95 -4.78 -1.05 -5.21
C THR A 95 -3.38 -0.46 -5.33
N ALA A 96 -3.26 0.80 -5.76
CA ALA A 96 -1.95 1.47 -5.82
C ALA A 96 -1.17 1.40 -4.49
N LEU A 97 -1.84 1.37 -3.34
CA LEU A 97 -1.23 1.26 -2.00
C LEU A 97 -0.29 0.05 -1.84
N PHE A 98 -0.51 -1.06 -2.57
CA PHE A 98 0.34 -2.26 -2.49
C PHE A 98 1.79 -2.01 -2.91
N HIS A 99 2.02 -0.95 -3.69
CA HIS A 99 3.30 -0.69 -4.36
C HIS A 99 3.96 0.62 -3.93
N LYS A 100 3.39 1.36 -2.96
CA LYS A 100 3.89 2.68 -2.59
C LYS A 100 4.84 2.61 -1.39
N PRO A 101 5.92 3.43 -1.40
CA PRO A 101 6.76 3.63 -0.23
C PRO A 101 6.03 4.44 0.84
N TYR A 102 6.55 4.41 2.07
CA TYR A 102 5.97 5.07 3.24
C TYR A 102 5.38 6.47 2.98
N ASP A 103 6.14 7.42 2.43
CA ASP A 103 5.68 8.81 2.28
C ASP A 103 4.43 8.92 1.38
N ILE A 104 4.35 8.09 0.34
CA ILE A 104 3.21 8.07 -0.58
C ILE A 104 2.05 7.26 0.03
N ALA A 105 2.36 6.12 0.65
CA ALA A 105 1.38 5.30 1.33
C ALA A 105 0.66 6.10 2.43
N GLN A 106 1.38 6.88 3.23
CA GLN A 106 0.83 7.75 4.26
C GLN A 106 -0.18 8.74 3.68
N ALA A 107 0.18 9.47 2.61
CA ALA A 107 -0.73 10.41 1.95
C ALA A 107 -2.01 9.72 1.44
N MET A 108 -1.87 8.53 0.84
CA MET A 108 -3.02 7.76 0.37
C MET A 108 -3.92 7.27 1.51
N ILE A 109 -3.35 6.79 2.61
CA ILE A 109 -4.09 6.30 3.79
C ILE A 109 -4.88 7.43 4.43
N ILE A 110 -4.26 8.59 4.64
CA ILE A 110 -4.92 9.80 5.17
C ILE A 110 -6.09 10.22 4.25
N SER A 111 -5.95 9.98 2.95
CA SER A 111 -6.96 10.32 1.94
C SER A 111 -8.03 9.23 1.74
N GLY A 112 -8.09 8.22 2.61
CA GLY A 112 -9.13 7.20 2.60
C GLY A 112 -8.81 5.93 1.82
N ALA A 113 -7.54 5.61 1.59
CA ALA A 113 -7.16 4.31 1.04
C ALA A 113 -7.52 3.18 2.02
N ASN A 114 -8.19 2.15 1.52
CA ASN A 114 -8.60 0.99 2.29
C ASN A 114 -7.40 0.06 2.56
N VAL A 115 -6.84 0.18 3.75
CA VAL A 115 -5.68 -0.61 4.22
C VAL A 115 -5.95 -2.13 4.27
N ASN A 116 -7.22 -2.54 4.32
CA ASN A 116 -7.67 -3.93 4.37
C ASN A 116 -8.16 -4.46 3.03
N LYS A 117 -7.99 -3.71 1.93
CA LYS A 117 -8.34 -4.20 0.60
C LYS A 117 -7.45 -5.41 0.27
N GLN A 118 -8.09 -6.54 0.02
CA GLN A 118 -7.43 -7.77 -0.38
C GLN A 118 -7.32 -7.86 -1.90
N ASN A 119 -6.16 -8.32 -2.37
CA ASN A 119 -5.96 -8.71 -3.77
C ASN A 119 -6.53 -10.12 -4.05
N ASN A 120 -6.40 -10.60 -5.30
CA ASN A 120 -6.92 -11.90 -5.73
C ASN A 120 -6.26 -13.10 -5.01
N LYS A 121 -5.21 -12.87 -4.22
CA LYS A 121 -4.54 -13.88 -3.39
C LYS A 121 -4.93 -13.78 -1.91
N GLY A 122 -5.85 -12.90 -1.54
CA GLY A 122 -6.27 -12.65 -0.16
C GLY A 122 -5.27 -11.81 0.65
N ARG A 123 -4.32 -11.14 -0.01
CA ARG A 123 -3.27 -10.35 0.65
C ARG A 123 -3.66 -8.88 0.69
N THR A 124 -3.29 -8.19 1.76
CA THR A 124 -3.40 -6.72 1.90
C THR A 124 -2.05 -6.04 1.64
N ALA A 125 -2.01 -4.71 1.62
CA ALA A 125 -0.76 -3.95 1.45
C ALA A 125 0.29 -4.27 2.55
N LEU A 126 -0.13 -4.70 3.74
CA LEU A 126 0.76 -5.10 4.84
C LEU A 126 1.72 -6.23 4.44
N PHE A 127 1.32 -7.10 3.50
CA PHE A 127 2.12 -8.22 3.05
C PHE A 127 3.41 -7.76 2.33
N SER A 128 3.33 -6.71 1.51
CA SER A 128 4.44 -6.25 0.65
C SER A 128 5.11 -4.95 1.10
N CYS A 129 4.58 -4.25 2.10
CA CYS A 129 5.09 -2.93 2.52
C CYS A 129 6.49 -2.98 3.18
N ASP A 130 7.13 -1.82 3.33
CA ASP A 130 8.37 -1.65 4.11
C ASP A 130 8.08 -1.55 5.63
N ALA A 131 9.13 -1.55 6.45
CA ALA A 131 8.99 -1.49 7.90
C ALA A 131 8.28 -0.22 8.38
N LYS A 132 8.59 0.94 7.80
CA LYS A 132 7.97 2.22 8.19
C LYS A 132 6.48 2.24 7.90
N THR A 133 6.07 1.60 6.81
CA THR A 133 4.68 1.52 6.37
C THR A 133 3.84 0.58 7.24
N VAL A 134 4.46 -0.35 7.97
CA VAL A 134 3.75 -1.22 8.93
C VAL A 134 3.00 -0.38 9.97
N ASP A 135 3.65 0.63 10.55
CA ASP A 135 3.06 1.45 11.62
C ASP A 135 1.78 2.13 11.13
N ILE A 136 1.89 2.90 10.06
CA ILE A 136 0.77 3.70 9.55
C ILE A 136 -0.39 2.82 9.06
N LEU A 137 -0.10 1.64 8.51
CA LEU A 137 -1.14 0.68 8.14
C LEU A 137 -1.91 0.21 9.38
N ILE A 138 -1.20 -0.21 10.44
CA ILE A 138 -1.80 -0.72 11.67
C ILE A 138 -2.54 0.38 12.44
N GLU A 139 -1.96 1.58 12.54
CA GLU A 139 -2.58 2.76 13.15
C GLU A 139 -3.93 3.11 12.49
N TYR A 140 -4.04 2.88 11.18
CA TYR A 140 -5.27 3.08 10.41
C TYR A 140 -6.12 1.81 10.27
N GLY A 141 -5.89 0.81 11.12
CA GLY A 141 -6.76 -0.34 11.28
C GLY A 141 -6.50 -1.51 10.32
N ALA A 142 -5.29 -1.63 9.77
CA ALA A 142 -4.91 -2.84 9.03
C ALA A 142 -4.98 -4.07 9.95
N ASP A 143 -5.63 -5.13 9.48
CA ASP A 143 -5.63 -6.41 10.15
C ASP A 143 -4.26 -7.07 10.04
N ILE A 144 -3.51 -7.02 11.15
CA ILE A 144 -2.18 -7.61 11.25
C ILE A 144 -2.17 -9.12 11.06
N ASN A 145 -3.28 -9.79 11.39
CA ASN A 145 -3.41 -11.24 11.35
C ASN A 145 -4.13 -11.74 10.10
N GLN A 146 -4.36 -10.86 9.11
CA GLN A 146 -4.93 -11.27 7.83
C GLN A 146 -4.14 -12.42 7.23
N LEU A 147 -4.86 -13.48 6.85
CA LEU A 147 -4.32 -14.64 6.15
C LEU A 147 -4.62 -14.55 4.66
N ASP A 148 -3.64 -14.90 3.84
CA ASP A 148 -3.87 -15.07 2.41
C ASP A 148 -4.57 -16.42 2.10
N LEU A 149 -4.88 -16.68 0.83
CA LEU A 149 -5.55 -17.92 0.42
C LEU A 149 -4.73 -19.20 0.68
N LYS A 150 -3.44 -19.08 1.04
CA LYS A 150 -2.57 -20.19 1.48
C LYS A 150 -2.45 -20.27 2.99
N SER A 151 -3.29 -19.53 3.71
CA SER A 151 -3.28 -19.41 5.16
C SER A 151 -1.94 -18.91 5.70
N LYS A 152 -1.28 -18.01 4.97
CA LYS A 152 -0.02 -17.37 5.39
C LYS A 152 -0.26 -15.87 5.64
N ASN A 153 0.35 -15.30 6.66
CA ASN A 153 0.23 -13.87 6.98
C ASN A 153 1.46 -13.05 6.50
N ALA A 154 1.46 -11.74 6.81
CA ALA A 154 2.55 -10.84 6.45
C ALA A 154 3.91 -11.25 7.08
N LEU A 155 3.91 -11.84 8.29
CA LEU A 155 5.14 -12.32 8.93
C LEU A 155 5.77 -13.45 8.11
N TYR A 156 4.98 -14.43 7.67
CA TYR A 156 5.44 -15.54 6.83
C TYR A 156 6.20 -15.04 5.61
N TYR A 157 5.63 -14.09 4.85
CA TYR A 157 6.25 -13.58 3.63
C TYR A 157 7.49 -12.70 3.91
N SER A 158 7.48 -11.98 5.03
CA SER A 158 8.62 -11.13 5.44
C SER A 158 9.92 -11.93 5.61
N LEU A 159 9.83 -13.24 5.90
CA LEU A 159 11.01 -14.10 6.06
C LEU A 159 11.77 -14.36 4.77
N PHE A 160 11.11 -14.26 3.61
CA PHE A 160 11.71 -14.56 2.31
C PHE A 160 12.22 -13.31 1.59
N TYR A 161 11.94 -12.11 2.11
CA TYR A 161 12.46 -10.88 1.52
C TYR A 161 13.96 -10.74 1.80
N LYS A 162 14.72 -10.48 0.74
CA LYS A 162 16.17 -10.23 0.79
C LYS A 162 16.44 -8.72 0.76
N THR A 163 15.85 -7.98 1.71
CA THR A 163 16.04 -6.53 1.85
C THR A 163 16.80 -6.24 3.13
N GLU A 164 17.56 -5.14 3.17
CA GLU A 164 18.20 -4.67 4.42
C GLU A 164 17.15 -4.36 5.50
N ASP A 165 15.96 -3.92 5.08
CA ASP A 165 14.84 -3.55 5.95
C ASP A 165 14.01 -4.75 6.45
N ARG A 166 14.32 -5.98 6.00
CA ARG A 166 13.61 -7.21 6.37
C ARG A 166 13.48 -7.38 7.88
N ASN A 167 14.59 -7.25 8.60
CA ASN A 167 14.62 -7.47 10.05
C ASN A 167 13.82 -6.39 10.80
N ASN A 168 13.82 -5.15 10.32
CA ASN A 168 13.03 -4.07 10.90
C ASN A 168 11.53 -4.33 10.72
N LYS A 169 11.11 -4.75 9.51
CA LYS A 169 9.71 -5.07 9.24
C LYS A 169 9.23 -6.19 10.16
N ILE A 170 10.02 -7.26 10.25
CA ILE A 170 9.72 -8.38 11.12
C ILE A 170 9.62 -7.93 12.59
N LYS A 171 10.61 -7.18 13.09
CA LYS A 171 10.61 -6.65 14.45
C LYS A 171 9.32 -5.86 14.73
N LYS A 172 8.91 -4.99 13.82
CA LYS A 172 7.67 -4.22 13.94
C LYS A 172 6.43 -5.10 13.99
N LEU A 173 6.30 -6.05 13.07
CA LEU A 173 5.17 -6.98 13.09
C LEU A 173 5.06 -7.73 14.43
N LEU A 174 6.21 -8.09 15.02
CA LEU A 174 6.28 -8.74 16.33
C LEU A 174 5.98 -7.78 17.49
N GLU A 175 6.38 -6.51 17.40
CA GLU A 175 5.99 -5.46 18.37
C GLU A 175 4.47 -5.25 18.44
N TYR A 176 3.76 -5.52 17.34
CA TYR A 176 2.30 -5.51 17.27
C TYR A 176 1.64 -6.88 17.52
N ASN A 177 2.39 -7.86 18.06
CA ASN A 177 1.90 -9.19 18.43
C ASN A 177 1.22 -9.94 17.26
N ILE A 178 1.81 -9.87 16.05
CA ILE A 178 1.35 -10.70 14.93
C ILE A 178 1.39 -12.19 15.29
N ASP A 179 0.36 -12.93 14.86
CA ASP A 179 0.32 -14.37 15.05
C ASP A 179 1.45 -15.06 14.26
N HIS A 180 1.99 -16.15 14.81
CA HIS A 180 3.00 -16.97 14.14
C HIS A 180 2.40 -18.01 13.18
N TYR A 181 1.14 -17.86 12.80
CA TYR A 181 0.38 -18.86 12.05
C TYR A 181 1.06 -19.20 10.71
N GLY A 182 1.23 -20.49 10.45
CA GLY A 182 1.85 -21.00 9.22
C GLY A 182 3.39 -20.96 9.19
N LEU A 183 4.05 -20.57 10.29
CA LEU A 183 5.52 -20.59 10.44
C LEU A 183 6.08 -21.96 10.86
N ASP A 184 5.28 -22.86 11.44
CA ASP A 184 5.75 -24.17 11.94
C ASP A 184 6.50 -24.99 10.87
N GLU A 185 6.06 -24.86 9.62
CA GLU A 185 6.66 -25.50 8.44
C GLU A 185 8.07 -24.93 8.12
N LEU A 186 8.28 -23.63 8.34
CA LEU A 186 9.52 -22.89 8.06
C LEU A 186 10.58 -23.07 9.16
N LEU A 187 10.14 -23.26 10.41
CA LEU A 187 11.01 -23.46 11.57
C LEU A 187 11.84 -24.75 11.48
N SER A 188 11.54 -25.63 10.53
CA SER A 188 12.17 -26.94 10.38
C SER A 188 13.49 -26.95 9.59
N ARG A 189 13.85 -25.92 8.79
CA ARG A 189 14.94 -26.09 7.81
C ARG A 189 16.06 -25.05 7.70
N GLU A 190 15.93 -23.75 7.98
CA GLU A 190 17.03 -22.83 7.56
C GLU A 190 17.24 -21.49 8.27
N ASN A 191 16.57 -21.18 9.41
CA ASN A 191 16.65 -19.83 10.01
C ASN A 191 16.89 -19.81 11.53
N ARG A 192 17.87 -20.58 12.04
CA ARG A 192 18.14 -20.73 13.50
C ARG A 192 18.29 -19.40 14.26
N GLN A 193 18.97 -18.39 13.69
CA GLN A 193 19.13 -17.07 14.33
C GLN A 193 17.80 -16.34 14.54
N TYR A 194 16.88 -16.45 13.58
CA TYR A 194 15.56 -15.85 13.66
C TYR A 194 14.63 -16.60 14.64
N ILE A 195 14.81 -17.92 14.76
CA ILE A 195 14.16 -18.75 15.77
C ILE A 195 14.53 -18.28 17.18
N GLU A 196 15.82 -17.98 17.42
CA GLU A 196 16.29 -17.48 18.71
C GLU A 196 15.68 -16.11 19.04
N GLU A 197 15.63 -15.18 18.07
CA GLU A 197 14.98 -13.87 18.26
C GLU A 197 13.48 -13.99 18.53
N LEU A 198 12.76 -14.85 17.81
CA LEU A 198 11.34 -15.16 18.06
C LEU A 198 11.11 -15.79 19.44
N GLN A 199 11.96 -16.74 19.85
CA GLN A 199 11.88 -17.36 21.17
C GLN A 199 12.16 -16.34 22.29
N ILE A 200 13.11 -15.43 22.08
CA ILE A 200 13.41 -14.35 23.01
C ILE A 200 12.21 -13.40 23.12
N MET A 201 11.58 -13.00 22.01
CA MET A 201 10.39 -12.14 22.06
C MET A 201 9.21 -12.82 22.74
N ARG A 202 8.92 -14.07 22.40
CA ARG A 202 7.86 -14.88 23.03
C ARG A 202 8.09 -15.06 24.54
N SER A 203 9.35 -15.20 24.97
CA SER A 203 9.69 -15.29 26.40
C SER A 203 9.47 -13.95 27.11
N LYS A 204 9.82 -12.82 26.49
CA LYS A 204 9.56 -11.47 27.03
C LYS A 204 8.07 -11.18 27.15
N GLU A 205 7.28 -11.55 26.15
CA GLU A 205 5.82 -11.39 26.17
C GLU A 205 5.18 -12.25 27.26
N THR A 206 5.60 -13.50 27.39
CA THR A 206 5.17 -14.39 28.48
C THR A 206 5.50 -13.81 29.85
N ILE A 207 6.71 -13.25 30.02
CA ILE A 207 7.13 -12.58 31.26
C ILE A 207 6.27 -11.35 31.54
N LEU A 208 6.00 -10.52 30.52
CA LEU A 208 5.19 -9.31 30.66
C LEU A 208 3.76 -9.64 31.08
N ASN A 209 3.14 -10.62 30.43
CA ASN A 209 1.78 -11.08 30.75
C ASN A 209 1.67 -11.59 32.19
N ASN A 210 2.64 -12.41 32.63
CA ASN A 210 2.72 -12.87 34.01
C ASN A 210 2.87 -11.70 35.01
N LEU A 211 3.66 -10.67 34.68
CA LEU A 211 3.82 -9.49 35.54
C LEU A 211 2.54 -8.66 35.64
N THR A 212 1.78 -8.50 34.56
CA THR A 212 0.47 -7.84 34.58
C THR A 212 -0.56 -8.61 35.38
N ASP A 213 -0.61 -9.94 35.27
CA ASP A 213 -1.51 -10.79 36.05
C ASP A 213 -1.20 -10.71 37.55
N ILE A 214 0.09 -10.68 37.91
CA ILE A 214 0.52 -10.46 39.30
C ILE A 214 -0.01 -9.10 39.81
N LYS A 215 0.21 -8.01 39.09
CA LYS A 215 -0.27 -6.66 39.48
C LYS A 215 -1.80 -6.59 39.60
N LEU A 216 -2.53 -7.24 38.70
CA LEU A 216 -4.00 -7.34 38.76
C LEU A 216 -4.47 -8.17 39.96
N SER A 217 -3.73 -9.21 40.33
CA SER A 217 -4.05 -10.03 41.51
C SER A 217 -3.78 -9.29 42.83
N GLU A 218 -2.73 -8.48 42.91
CA GLU A 218 -2.36 -7.70 44.09
C GLU A 218 -3.31 -6.52 44.33
N SER A 219 -3.71 -5.82 43.26
CA SER A 219 -4.70 -4.74 43.33
C SER A 219 -6.09 -5.25 43.75
N LYS A 220 -6.51 -6.44 43.31
CA LYS A 220 -7.76 -7.09 43.76
C LYS A 220 -7.72 -7.49 45.24
N LYS A 221 -6.55 -7.80 45.81
CA LYS A 221 -6.39 -8.11 47.24
C LYS A 221 -6.48 -6.86 48.12
N HIS A 222 -6.02 -5.71 47.64
CA HIS A 222 -6.08 -4.45 48.40
C HIS A 222 -7.46 -3.80 48.42
N ASN A 223 -8.32 -4.06 47.42
CA ASN A 223 -9.69 -3.53 47.37
C ASN A 223 -10.75 -4.40 48.10
N ARG A 224 -10.34 -5.39 48.90
CA ARG A 224 -11.23 -6.31 49.65
C ARG A 224 -11.08 -6.20 51.19
N LEU A 225 -10.44 -5.15 51.68
CA LEU A 225 -10.33 -4.79 53.11
C LEU A 225 -11.11 -3.50 53.36
#